data_AF-A0A0H5Q5Z8-F1
#
_entry.id   AF-A0A0H5Q5Z8-F1
#
_cell.length_a   1.000
_cell.length_b   1.000
_cell.length_c   1.000
_cell.angle_alpha   90.00
_cell.angle_beta   90.00
_cell.angle_gamma   90.00
#
_symmetry.space_group_name_H-M   'P 1'
#
loop_
_entity.id
_entity.type
_entity.pdbx_description
1 polymer ?
#
loop_
_entity_poly.entity_id
_entity_poly.type
_entity_poly.pdbx_seq_one_letter_code
_entity_poly.pdbx_strand_id
1 'polypeptide(L)'
;MTVYKFQATSVDYWRGNPHRWQNSFHFDVSNDATAALCLADFATKMDAFGTSTIPGGLASVACYNTSTGGVPVGSTTFFPWDTVGSWVPFSGAGPWGGTGHPPIATESSAKFRTQAGVGRTGKPVYVGFFWHSFIASAAAMPTASFSSTVQTAAEALYDALQTLSDGTSAAAVQVTPGGGSIAGSGALLPYVENHQRTRGRRRKSVTIDGKRYYPAAKSASVVPVEAD
;
A
#
# COMPACT_ATOMS: atom_id res chain seq x y z
N MET A 1 13.45 -19.91 -6.45
CA MET A 1 12.59 -18.74 -6.64
C MET A 1 11.84 -18.56 -5.35
N THR A 2 12.12 -17.47 -4.66
CA THR A 2 11.68 -17.18 -3.29
C THR A 2 10.85 -15.91 -3.33
N VAL A 3 9.79 -15.85 -2.54
CA VAL A 3 8.96 -14.66 -2.45
C VAL A 3 9.62 -13.63 -1.52
N TYR A 4 9.71 -12.40 -1.99
CA TYR A 4 10.19 -11.25 -1.25
C TYR A 4 9.09 -10.22 -1.13
N LYS A 5 8.94 -9.64 0.06
CA LYS A 5 8.04 -8.51 0.30
C LYS A 5 8.82 -7.22 0.16
N PHE A 6 8.50 -6.42 -0.85
CA PHE A 6 8.97 -5.05 -1.01
C PHE A 6 7.95 -4.10 -0.39
N GLN A 7 8.41 -3.20 0.47
CA GLN A 7 7.57 -2.29 1.22
C GLN A 7 8.02 -0.85 1.01
N ALA A 8 7.11 0.02 0.59
CA ALA A 8 7.30 1.46 0.51
C ALA A 8 6.56 2.15 1.66
N THR A 9 7.23 3.10 2.30
CA THR A 9 6.64 3.94 3.36
C THR A 9 6.58 5.38 2.85
N SER A 10 5.37 5.84 2.53
CA SER A 10 5.11 7.24 2.21
C SER A 10 4.54 7.98 3.40
N VAL A 11 4.70 9.30 3.43
CA VAL A 11 4.26 10.18 4.52
C VAL A 11 3.51 11.38 3.98
N ASP A 12 2.58 11.88 4.77
CA ASP A 12 1.78 13.10 4.61
C ASP A 12 0.95 13.23 5.90
N TYR A 13 0.10 14.25 5.99
CA TYR A 13 -0.78 14.50 7.11
C TYR A 13 -2.06 13.66 7.04
N TRP A 14 -2.39 13.04 8.16
CA TRP A 14 -3.71 12.47 8.43
C TRP A 14 -4.41 13.33 9.49
N ARG A 15 -5.51 14.00 9.12
CA ARG A 15 -6.28 14.87 10.04
C ARG A 15 -5.38 15.87 10.78
N GLY A 16 -4.50 16.54 10.03
CA GLY A 16 -3.55 17.52 10.55
C GLY A 16 -2.39 16.95 11.37
N ASN A 17 -2.25 15.62 11.47
CA ASN A 17 -1.15 14.97 12.19
C ASN A 17 -0.23 14.21 11.23
N PRO A 18 1.10 14.26 11.41
CA PRO A 18 2.04 13.45 10.63
C PRO A 18 1.67 11.97 10.64
N HIS A 19 1.61 11.36 9.46
CA HIS A 19 1.24 9.96 9.29
C HIS A 19 2.13 9.26 8.25
N ARG A 20 2.18 7.93 8.32
CA ARG A 20 2.86 7.09 7.34
C ARG A 20 1.94 6.02 6.79
N TRP A 21 1.94 5.81 5.49
CA TRP A 21 1.28 4.70 4.82
C TRP A 21 2.31 3.71 4.30
N GLN A 22 2.01 2.43 4.48
CA GLN A 22 2.88 1.34 4.05
C GLN A 22 2.20 0.54 2.94
N ASN A 23 2.80 0.53 1.76
CA ASN A 23 2.36 -0.29 0.64
C ASN A 23 3.33 -1.47 0.47
N SER A 24 2.78 -2.68 0.40
CA SER A 24 3.56 -3.91 0.34
C SER A 24 3.24 -4.67 -0.93
N PHE A 25 4.28 -5.06 -1.64
CA PHE A 25 4.24 -5.82 -2.89
C PHE A 25 5.06 -7.09 -2.70
N HIS A 26 4.69 -8.16 -3.41
CA HIS A 26 5.40 -9.43 -3.33
C HIS A 26 5.98 -9.74 -4.69
N PHE A 27 7.23 -10.18 -4.70
CA PHE A 27 7.98 -10.47 -5.91
C PHE A 27 8.66 -11.83 -5.78
N ASP A 28 8.64 -12.60 -6.85
CA ASP A 28 9.51 -13.75 -6.98
C ASP A 28 10.88 -13.28 -7.45
N VAL A 29 11.91 -13.61 -6.67
CA VAL A 29 13.30 -13.23 -6.92
C VAL A 29 14.21 -14.45 -6.67
N SER A 30 15.33 -14.50 -7.37
CA SER A 30 16.25 -15.65 -7.33
C SER A 30 16.94 -15.82 -5.97
N ASN A 31 17.36 -14.73 -5.32
CA ASN A 31 18.08 -14.73 -4.05
C ASN A 31 18.09 -13.34 -3.37
N ASP A 32 18.62 -13.28 -2.14
CA ASP A 32 18.66 -12.08 -1.30
C ASP A 32 19.48 -10.94 -1.94
N ALA A 33 20.64 -11.23 -2.55
CA ALA A 33 21.49 -10.22 -3.16
C ALA A 33 20.79 -9.54 -4.35
N THR A 34 20.15 -10.33 -5.21
CA THR A 34 19.34 -9.80 -6.32
C THR A 34 18.15 -8.98 -5.80
N ALA A 35 17.48 -9.44 -4.74
CA ALA A 35 16.36 -8.70 -4.15
C ALA A 35 16.81 -7.34 -3.56
N ALA A 36 18.02 -7.25 -3.00
CA ALA A 36 18.58 -5.99 -2.54
C ALA A 36 18.87 -5.01 -3.70
N LEU A 37 19.39 -5.51 -4.83
CA LEU A 37 19.67 -4.69 -6.01
C LEU A 37 18.40 -4.11 -6.64
N CYS A 38 17.30 -4.87 -6.64
CA CYS A 38 15.99 -4.40 -7.13
C CYS A 38 15.38 -3.24 -6.33
N LEU A 39 15.92 -2.93 -5.14
CA LEU A 39 15.34 -1.92 -4.26
C LEU A 39 15.44 -0.50 -4.84
N ALA A 40 16.48 -0.20 -5.63
CA ALA A 40 16.65 1.10 -6.27
C ALA A 40 15.60 1.36 -7.36
N ASP A 41 15.31 0.36 -8.20
CA ASP A 41 14.26 0.43 -9.20
C ASP A 41 12.88 0.51 -8.53
N PHE A 42 12.65 -0.28 -7.47
CA PHE A 42 11.42 -0.19 -6.67
C PHE A 42 11.23 1.22 -6.08
N ALA A 43 12.28 1.84 -5.51
CA ALA A 43 12.20 3.20 -4.99
C ALA A 43 11.82 4.21 -6.08
N THR A 44 12.48 4.15 -7.23
CA THR A 44 12.21 5.02 -8.38
C THR A 44 10.76 4.91 -8.85
N LYS A 45 10.26 3.67 -8.99
CA LYS A 45 8.88 3.41 -9.40
C LYS A 45 7.87 3.88 -8.37
N MET A 46 8.15 3.72 -7.08
CA MET A 46 7.27 4.19 -6.01
C MET A 46 7.26 5.72 -5.89
N ASP A 47 8.40 6.39 -6.12
CA ASP A 47 8.49 7.85 -6.15
C ASP A 47 7.68 8.44 -7.31
N ALA A 48 7.67 7.77 -8.47
CA ALA A 48 6.90 8.17 -9.65
C ALA A 48 5.38 8.19 -9.44
N PHE A 49 4.85 7.51 -8.41
CA PHE A 49 3.44 7.63 -8.04
C PHE A 49 3.13 8.90 -7.24
N GLY A 50 4.11 9.60 -6.69
CA GLY A 50 3.85 10.75 -5.83
C GLY A 50 3.64 12.05 -6.58
N THR A 51 3.26 13.09 -5.83
CA THR A 51 3.17 14.46 -6.33
C THR A 51 3.83 15.43 -5.37
N SER A 52 4.57 16.39 -5.91
CA SER A 52 5.19 17.48 -5.14
C SER A 52 4.18 18.47 -4.55
N THR A 53 2.93 18.42 -4.96
CA THR A 53 1.85 19.31 -4.51
C THR A 53 1.27 18.88 -3.15
N ILE A 54 1.41 17.60 -2.79
CA ILE A 54 0.96 17.06 -1.50
C ILE A 54 2.16 17.06 -0.55
N PRO A 55 2.04 17.58 0.68
CA PRO A 55 3.12 17.54 1.65
C PRO A 55 3.62 16.11 1.93
N GLY A 56 4.90 15.98 2.26
CA GLY A 56 5.50 14.68 2.53
C GLY A 56 6.04 13.99 1.28
N GLY A 57 6.39 12.70 1.40
CA GLY A 57 7.19 12.01 0.38
C GLY A 57 7.40 10.53 0.65
N LEU A 58 8.28 9.91 -0.12
CA LEU A 58 8.74 8.54 0.12
C LEU A 58 9.82 8.55 1.21
N ALA A 59 9.46 8.18 2.44
CA ALA A 59 10.38 8.20 3.57
C ALA A 59 11.36 7.02 3.56
N SER A 60 10.91 5.84 3.15
CA SER A 60 11.78 4.66 3.09
C SER A 60 11.23 3.55 2.20
N VAL A 61 12.13 2.69 1.72
CA VAL A 61 11.82 1.40 1.11
C VAL A 61 12.60 0.28 1.78
N ALA A 62 12.03 -0.92 1.81
CA ALA A 62 12.71 -2.10 2.32
C ALA A 62 12.22 -3.37 1.62
N CYS A 63 13.11 -4.34 1.43
CA CYS A 63 12.77 -5.68 0.95
C CYS A 63 13.04 -6.72 2.04
N TYR A 64 12.16 -7.71 2.16
CA TYR A 64 12.23 -8.76 3.17
C TYR A 64 12.07 -10.11 2.49
N ASN A 65 12.91 -11.08 2.83
CA ASN A 65 12.68 -12.47 2.48
C ASN A 65 11.49 -13.00 3.29
N THR A 66 10.42 -13.49 2.65
CA THR A 66 9.21 -13.89 3.38
C THR A 66 9.36 -15.21 4.13
N SER A 67 10.39 -16.00 3.80
CA SER A 67 10.65 -17.29 4.45
C SER A 67 11.42 -17.16 5.77
N THR A 68 12.37 -16.21 5.84
CA THR A 68 13.18 -15.96 7.04
C THR A 68 12.62 -14.85 7.92
N GLY A 69 12.00 -13.83 7.31
CA GLY A 69 11.33 -12.73 8.02
C GLY A 69 12.24 -11.95 8.98
N GLY A 70 11.65 -11.00 9.72
CA GLY A 70 12.29 -10.33 10.86
C GLY A 70 13.30 -9.22 10.55
N VAL A 71 14.13 -9.35 9.51
CA VAL A 71 15.15 -8.36 9.12
C VAL A 71 15.06 -8.05 7.62
N PRO A 72 15.16 -6.78 7.20
CA PRO A 72 15.25 -6.46 5.78
C PRO A 72 16.51 -7.05 5.15
N VAL A 73 16.36 -7.60 3.95
CA VAL A 73 17.48 -8.00 3.10
C VAL A 73 18.20 -6.77 2.54
N GLY A 74 17.43 -5.70 2.28
CA GLY A 74 17.92 -4.38 1.94
C GLY A 74 16.91 -3.31 2.36
N SER A 75 17.40 -2.13 2.70
CA SER A 75 16.55 -0.98 3.03
C SER A 75 17.25 0.33 2.72
N THR A 76 16.46 1.31 2.29
CA THR A 76 16.89 2.69 2.11
C THR A 76 15.95 3.60 2.88
N THR A 77 16.51 4.43 3.76
CA THR A 77 15.79 5.51 4.44
C THR A 77 16.22 6.82 3.80
N PHE A 78 15.28 7.54 3.20
CA PHE A 78 15.53 8.84 2.58
C PHE A 78 15.50 9.95 3.62
N PHE A 79 14.54 9.88 4.55
CA PHE A 79 14.42 10.81 5.68
C PHE A 79 13.59 10.19 6.82
N PRO A 80 13.75 10.66 8.07
CA PRO A 80 12.93 10.22 9.20
C PRO A 80 11.49 10.75 9.07
N TRP A 81 10.53 9.83 9.01
CA TRP A 81 9.11 10.16 8.80
C TRP A 81 8.48 10.95 9.97
N ASP A 82 8.99 10.78 11.18
CA ASP A 82 8.50 11.41 12.40
C ASP A 82 9.01 12.84 12.59
N THR A 83 10.00 13.25 11.79
CA THR A 83 10.55 14.60 11.79
C THR A 83 10.02 15.36 10.57
N VAL A 84 8.89 16.05 10.73
CA VAL A 84 8.22 16.78 9.64
C VAL A 84 9.17 17.72 8.88
N GLY A 85 10.07 18.39 9.59
CA GLY A 85 11.03 19.32 8.98
C GLY A 85 12.06 18.66 8.04
N SER A 86 12.22 17.33 8.09
CA SER A 86 13.11 16.59 7.18
C SER A 86 12.39 15.95 6.00
N TRP A 87 11.07 16.13 5.88
CA TRP A 87 10.31 15.54 4.79
C TRP A 87 10.78 16.09 3.45
N VAL A 88 11.15 15.18 2.56
CA VAL A 88 11.51 15.51 1.17
C VAL A 88 10.29 15.23 0.30
N PRO A 89 9.79 16.22 -0.47
CA PRO A 89 8.70 16.01 -1.42
C PRO A 89 9.02 14.93 -2.47
N PHE A 90 7.98 14.31 -3.01
CA PHE A 90 8.12 13.50 -4.24
C PHE A 90 8.69 14.34 -5.39
N SER A 91 9.48 13.71 -6.27
CA SER A 91 10.30 14.42 -7.26
C SER A 91 9.52 15.04 -8.44
N GLY A 92 8.24 14.70 -8.63
CA GLY A 92 7.44 15.13 -9.78
C GLY A 92 5.95 15.23 -9.49
N ALA A 93 5.12 15.30 -10.54
CA ALA A 93 3.66 15.39 -10.43
C ALA A 93 2.94 14.03 -10.43
N GLY A 94 3.66 12.94 -10.71
CA GLY A 94 3.08 11.60 -10.87
C GLY A 94 2.02 11.56 -11.98
N PRO A 95 1.09 10.59 -11.94
CA PRO A 95 0.02 10.47 -12.95
C PRO A 95 -1.15 11.44 -12.71
N TRP A 96 -1.13 12.23 -11.64
CA TRP A 96 -2.32 12.94 -11.11
C TRP A 96 -2.66 14.25 -11.84
N GLY A 97 -1.80 14.69 -12.76
CA GLY A 97 -1.88 15.99 -13.41
C GLY A 97 -1.41 17.15 -12.52
N GLY A 98 -1.48 18.37 -13.06
CA GLY A 98 -1.12 19.61 -12.34
C GLY A 98 -2.31 20.47 -11.94
N THR A 99 -3.52 20.12 -12.35
CA THR A 99 -4.75 20.89 -12.11
C THR A 99 -5.70 20.09 -11.21
N GLY A 100 -6.04 20.64 -10.05
CA GLY A 100 -6.93 20.00 -9.08
C GLY A 100 -6.62 20.45 -7.65
N HIS A 101 -7.27 19.82 -6.68
CA HIS A 101 -7.06 20.11 -5.26
C HIS A 101 -6.69 18.83 -4.50
N PRO A 102 -5.87 18.94 -3.45
CA PRO A 102 -5.74 17.85 -2.49
C PRO A 102 -7.14 17.44 -2.01
N PRO A 103 -7.49 16.14 -2.01
CA PRO A 103 -8.79 15.72 -1.53
C PRO A 103 -9.00 16.17 -0.07
N ILE A 104 -10.09 16.88 0.19
CA ILE A 104 -10.41 17.47 1.51
C ILE A 104 -10.79 16.38 2.53
N ALA A 105 -11.24 15.21 2.06
CA ALA A 105 -11.55 14.10 2.93
C ALA A 105 -10.24 13.48 3.46
N THR A 106 -10.00 13.66 4.76
CA THR A 106 -8.81 13.23 5.52
C THR A 106 -8.48 11.72 5.50
N GLU A 107 -9.18 10.93 4.68
CA GLU A 107 -9.01 9.47 4.51
C GLU A 107 -9.05 9.06 3.02
N SER A 108 -8.91 10.02 2.10
CA SER A 108 -8.99 9.77 0.66
C SER A 108 -7.79 8.97 0.16
N SER A 109 -8.08 8.05 -0.78
CA SER A 109 -7.10 7.17 -1.38
C SER A 109 -7.40 6.90 -2.85
N ALA A 110 -6.35 6.81 -3.65
CA ALA A 110 -6.39 6.20 -4.98
C ALA A 110 -6.17 4.69 -4.81
N LYS A 111 -7.09 3.87 -5.31
CA LYS A 111 -7.03 2.42 -5.19
C LYS A 111 -6.63 1.77 -6.50
N PHE A 112 -5.56 1.00 -6.42
CA PHE A 112 -5.09 0.16 -7.51
C PHE A 112 -5.54 -1.27 -7.31
N ARG A 113 -5.81 -1.98 -8.40
CA ARG A 113 -6.05 -3.43 -8.36
C ARG A 113 -5.44 -4.13 -9.57
N THR A 114 -5.01 -5.36 -9.37
CA THR A 114 -4.70 -6.34 -10.42
C THR A 114 -5.34 -7.67 -10.05
N GLN A 115 -5.72 -8.45 -11.06
CA GLN A 115 -6.33 -9.75 -10.85
C GLN A 115 -5.26 -10.75 -10.37
N ALA A 116 -5.59 -11.51 -9.33
CA ALA A 116 -4.72 -12.49 -8.66
C ALA A 116 -5.26 -13.92 -8.79
N GLY A 117 -6.11 -14.16 -9.79
CA GLY A 117 -6.75 -15.44 -10.06
C GLY A 117 -8.25 -15.45 -9.77
N VAL A 118 -8.77 -16.63 -9.42
CA VAL A 118 -10.20 -16.90 -9.24
C VAL A 118 -10.39 -17.66 -7.94
N GLY A 119 -11.33 -17.21 -7.11
CA GLY A 119 -11.65 -17.83 -5.83
C GLY A 119 -12.47 -19.12 -6.00
N ARG A 120 -12.71 -19.84 -4.90
CA ARG A 120 -13.46 -21.11 -4.87
C ARG A 120 -14.86 -21.04 -5.49
N THR A 121 -15.47 -19.86 -5.52
CA THR A 121 -16.80 -19.61 -6.08
C THR A 121 -16.77 -19.16 -7.55
N GLY A 122 -15.62 -19.22 -8.23
CA GLY A 122 -15.47 -18.73 -9.60
C GLY A 122 -15.35 -17.21 -9.73
N LYS A 123 -15.37 -16.47 -8.60
CA LYS A 123 -15.25 -15.00 -8.61
C LYS A 123 -13.79 -14.56 -8.71
N PRO A 124 -13.45 -13.56 -9.55
CA PRO A 124 -12.10 -13.01 -9.61
C PRO A 124 -11.64 -12.52 -8.24
N VAL A 125 -10.38 -12.82 -7.91
CA VAL A 125 -9.69 -12.29 -6.73
C VAL A 125 -8.76 -11.19 -7.19
N TYR A 126 -8.67 -10.10 -6.44
CA TYR A 126 -7.81 -8.97 -6.76
C TYR A 126 -6.83 -8.73 -5.62
N VAL A 127 -5.61 -8.33 -5.97
CA VAL A 127 -4.65 -7.70 -5.06
C VAL A 127 -4.49 -6.25 -5.46
N GLY A 128 -4.09 -5.40 -4.52
CA GLY A 128 -4.08 -3.96 -4.75
C GLY A 128 -3.42 -3.21 -3.63
N PHE A 129 -3.22 -1.92 -3.84
CA PHE A 129 -2.71 -1.01 -2.83
C PHE A 129 -3.48 0.30 -2.84
N PHE A 130 -3.34 1.04 -1.75
CA PHE A 130 -3.96 2.33 -1.55
C PHE A 130 -2.88 3.41 -1.52
N TRP A 131 -3.02 4.41 -2.38
CA TRP A 131 -2.10 5.52 -2.49
C TRP A 131 -2.72 6.80 -1.94
N HIS A 132 -1.93 7.62 -1.25
CA HIS A 132 -2.42 8.78 -0.49
C HIS A 132 -1.74 10.10 -0.89
N SER A 133 -0.69 10.07 -1.73
CA SER A 133 -0.10 11.28 -2.31
C SER A 133 -0.59 11.47 -3.74
N PHE A 134 -1.78 12.04 -3.89
CA PHE A 134 -2.41 12.29 -5.19
C PHE A 134 -3.22 13.57 -5.19
N ILE A 135 -3.41 14.12 -6.38
CA ILE A 135 -4.38 15.19 -6.64
C ILE A 135 -5.63 14.55 -7.21
N ALA A 136 -6.80 14.99 -6.75
CA ALA A 136 -8.06 14.70 -7.40
C ALA A 136 -8.78 16.01 -7.71
N SER A 137 -9.54 16.07 -8.79
CA SER A 137 -10.39 17.24 -9.03
C SER A 137 -11.60 17.20 -8.07
N ALA A 138 -11.71 18.15 -7.14
CA ALA A 138 -12.99 18.55 -6.53
C ALA A 138 -13.39 19.89 -7.18
N ALA A 139 -14.62 20.17 -7.62
CA ALA A 139 -15.75 20.47 -6.74
C ALA A 139 -17.09 20.69 -7.51
N ALA A 140 -17.42 19.90 -8.53
CA ALA A 140 -18.74 19.96 -9.20
C ALA A 140 -19.49 18.62 -9.28
N MET A 141 -18.83 17.51 -8.90
CA MET A 141 -19.40 16.17 -8.95
C MET A 141 -19.64 15.67 -7.52
N PRO A 142 -20.77 15.01 -7.23
CA PRO A 142 -21.05 14.45 -5.91
C PRO A 142 -20.06 13.35 -5.47
N THR A 143 -19.24 12.83 -6.38
CA THR A 143 -18.21 11.81 -6.12
C THR A 143 -16.89 12.21 -6.79
N ALA A 144 -15.82 12.34 -6.03
CA ALA A 144 -14.48 12.64 -6.58
C ALA A 144 -13.98 11.47 -7.44
N SER A 145 -13.49 11.77 -8.64
CA SER A 145 -13.07 10.78 -9.63
C SER A 145 -11.78 11.16 -10.35
N PHE A 146 -11.17 10.19 -11.02
CA PHE A 146 -10.00 10.36 -11.87
C PHE A 146 -10.40 10.43 -13.34
N SER A 147 -9.80 11.34 -14.11
CA SER A 147 -10.00 11.38 -15.57
C SER A 147 -9.42 10.12 -16.23
N SER A 148 -9.84 9.82 -17.45
CA SER A 148 -9.28 8.72 -18.24
C SER A 148 -7.77 8.89 -18.46
N THR A 149 -7.30 10.12 -18.68
CA THR A 149 -5.86 10.43 -18.81
C THR A 149 -5.08 10.06 -17.55
N VAL A 150 -5.59 10.41 -16.36
CA VAL A 150 -4.98 10.04 -15.08
C VAL A 150 -4.99 8.52 -14.89
N GLN A 151 -6.10 7.85 -15.21
CA GLN A 151 -6.21 6.39 -15.12
C GLN A 151 -5.18 5.70 -16.02
N THR A 152 -5.08 6.06 -17.29
CA THR A 152 -4.11 5.45 -18.22
C THR A 152 -2.66 5.71 -17.80
N ALA A 153 -2.33 6.91 -17.32
CA ALA A 153 -0.98 7.20 -16.84
C ALA A 153 -0.63 6.42 -15.57
N ALA A 154 -1.58 6.28 -14.64
CA ALA A 154 -1.40 5.53 -13.40
C ALA A 154 -1.31 4.01 -13.64
N GLU A 155 -2.05 3.50 -14.63
CA GLU A 155 -1.97 2.12 -15.11
C GLU A 155 -0.58 1.81 -15.64
N ALA A 156 0.00 2.67 -16.48
CA ALA A 156 1.35 2.49 -16.99
C ALA A 156 2.41 2.40 -15.87
N LEU A 157 2.27 3.20 -14.80
CA LEU A 157 3.15 3.12 -13.63
C LEU A 157 2.95 1.82 -12.84
N TYR A 158 1.71 1.36 -12.70
CA TYR A 158 1.40 0.09 -12.03
C TYR A 158 1.94 -1.11 -12.83
N ASP A 159 1.85 -1.05 -14.15
CA ASP A 159 2.35 -2.09 -15.03
C ASP A 159 3.89 -2.12 -14.99
N ALA A 160 4.55 -0.97 -14.87
CA ALA A 160 5.98 -0.90 -14.64
C ALA A 160 6.42 -1.54 -13.30
N LEU A 161 5.54 -1.57 -12.28
CA LEU A 161 5.79 -2.29 -11.01
C LEU A 161 5.68 -3.82 -11.14
N GLN A 162 5.14 -4.37 -12.24
CA GLN A 162 5.02 -5.83 -12.41
C GLN A 162 6.38 -6.52 -12.49
N THR A 163 7.43 -5.80 -12.84
CA THR A 163 8.80 -6.28 -12.82
C THR A 163 9.71 -5.29 -12.12
N LEU A 164 10.79 -5.78 -11.51
CA LEU A 164 11.88 -4.91 -11.01
C LEU A 164 13.20 -5.29 -11.67
N SER A 165 14.00 -4.27 -11.97
CA SER A 165 15.36 -4.42 -12.49
C SER A 165 16.38 -4.43 -11.37
N ASP A 166 17.40 -5.28 -11.50
CA ASP A 166 18.60 -5.26 -10.64
C ASP A 166 19.66 -4.24 -11.10
N GLY A 167 19.32 -3.41 -12.10
CA GLY A 167 20.21 -2.46 -12.76
C GLY A 167 20.75 -2.95 -14.11
N THR A 168 20.65 -4.26 -14.39
CA THR A 168 21.11 -4.86 -15.66
C THR A 168 19.99 -5.55 -16.42
N SER A 169 19.07 -6.20 -15.70
CA SER A 169 18.00 -7.00 -16.29
C SER A 169 16.76 -7.02 -15.39
N ALA A 170 15.61 -7.37 -15.96
CA ALA A 170 14.42 -7.64 -15.18
C ALA A 170 14.64 -8.91 -14.34
N ALA A 171 14.73 -8.75 -13.02
CA ALA A 171 15.19 -9.77 -12.08
C ALA A 171 14.14 -10.17 -11.04
N ALA A 172 13.05 -9.41 -10.95
CA ALA A 172 11.92 -9.69 -10.08
C ALA A 172 10.61 -9.64 -10.86
N VAL A 173 9.69 -10.56 -10.56
CA VAL A 173 8.33 -10.59 -11.14
C VAL A 173 7.32 -10.52 -10.01
N GLN A 174 6.35 -9.62 -10.11
CA GLN A 174 5.35 -9.45 -9.07
C GLN A 174 4.44 -10.69 -8.98
N VAL A 175 4.14 -11.11 -7.76
CA VAL A 175 3.32 -12.28 -7.44
C VAL A 175 2.36 -11.98 -6.29
N THR A 176 1.41 -12.88 -6.07
CA THR A 176 0.61 -12.88 -4.84
C THR A 176 1.50 -13.18 -3.62
N PRO A 177 1.06 -12.86 -2.39
CA PRO A 177 1.81 -13.20 -1.17
C PRO A 177 2.13 -14.69 -1.02
N GLY A 178 1.35 -15.57 -1.65
CA GLY A 178 1.60 -17.01 -1.67
C GLY A 178 2.46 -17.50 -2.84
N GLY A 179 3.01 -16.60 -3.67
CA GLY A 179 3.83 -16.93 -4.84
C GLY A 179 3.03 -17.30 -6.11
N GLY A 180 1.70 -17.24 -6.07
CA GLY A 180 0.87 -17.40 -7.26
C GLY A 180 0.98 -16.21 -8.22
N SER A 181 0.75 -16.44 -9.50
CA SER A 181 0.78 -15.38 -10.53
C SER A 181 -0.29 -14.32 -10.32
N ILE A 182 0.01 -13.11 -10.80
CA ILE A 182 -0.96 -12.02 -10.94
C ILE A 182 -1.05 -11.62 -12.42
N ALA A 183 -2.12 -10.95 -12.80
CA ALA A 183 -2.26 -10.40 -14.13
C ALA A 183 -1.19 -9.32 -14.37
N GLY A 184 -0.58 -9.35 -15.56
CA GLY A 184 0.44 -8.40 -15.97
C GLY A 184 -0.07 -6.99 -16.25
N SER A 185 -1.32 -6.70 -15.91
CA SER A 185 -1.91 -5.37 -15.99
C SER A 185 -2.69 -5.02 -14.73
N GLY A 186 -2.52 -3.79 -14.25
CA GLY A 186 -3.31 -3.20 -13.17
C GLY A 186 -4.32 -2.18 -13.68
N ALA A 187 -5.20 -1.76 -12.77
CA ALA A 187 -6.15 -0.69 -13.00
C ALA A 187 -6.17 0.26 -11.80
N LEU A 188 -6.18 1.58 -12.08
CA LEU A 188 -6.62 2.58 -11.11
C LEU A 188 -8.15 2.58 -11.10
N LEU A 189 -8.77 2.42 -9.93
CA LEU A 189 -10.22 2.56 -9.84
C LEU A 189 -10.64 4.02 -10.09
N PRO A 190 -11.77 4.25 -10.78
CA PRO A 190 -12.15 5.57 -11.27
C PRO A 190 -12.53 6.56 -10.16
N TYR A 191 -12.82 6.08 -8.95
CA TYR A 191 -13.30 6.89 -7.84
C TYR A 191 -12.28 6.95 -6.71
N VAL A 192 -12.22 8.11 -6.05
CA VAL A 192 -11.48 8.27 -4.80
C VAL A 192 -12.20 7.49 -3.72
N GLU A 193 -11.50 6.55 -3.07
CA GLU A 193 -12.06 5.73 -1.98
C GLU A 193 -11.68 6.32 -0.61
N ASN A 194 -12.56 6.12 0.38
CA ASN A 194 -12.22 6.33 1.78
C ASN A 194 -11.49 5.09 2.29
N HIS A 195 -10.19 5.20 2.56
CA HIS A 195 -9.40 4.13 3.12
C HIS A 195 -9.06 4.45 4.58
N GLN A 196 -10.04 4.19 5.45
CA GLN A 196 -9.73 3.98 6.84
C GLN A 196 -9.06 2.60 6.93
N ARG A 197 -7.75 2.55 7.20
CA ARG A 197 -7.18 1.33 7.77
C ARG A 197 -7.90 1.11 9.08
N THR A 198 -8.94 0.28 9.06
CA THR A 198 -9.56 -0.22 10.26
C THR A 198 -8.43 -0.85 11.03
N ARG A 199 -7.91 -0.14 12.03
CA ARG A 199 -7.17 -0.78 13.12
C ARG A 199 -8.19 -1.75 13.65
N GLY A 200 -8.12 -2.99 13.15
CA GLY A 200 -9.01 -4.06 13.55
C GLY A 200 -9.04 -3.98 15.06
N ARG A 201 -10.20 -3.60 15.60
CA ARG A 201 -10.36 -3.44 17.03
C ARG A 201 -10.07 -4.82 17.59
N ARG A 202 -8.85 -5.03 18.08
CA ARG A 202 -8.43 -6.32 18.63
C ARG A 202 -9.36 -6.58 19.79
N ARG A 203 -10.42 -7.36 19.57
CA ARG A 203 -11.23 -7.89 20.66
C ARG A 203 -10.26 -8.77 21.43
N LYS A 204 -9.84 -8.32 22.61
CA LYS A 204 -8.99 -9.14 23.50
C LYS A 204 -9.79 -10.41 23.77
N SER A 205 -9.30 -11.55 23.29
CA SER A 205 -9.90 -12.82 23.65
C SER A 205 -9.50 -13.17 25.07
N VAL A 206 -10.43 -13.69 25.86
CA VAL A 206 -10.16 -14.25 27.19
C VAL A 206 -10.43 -15.75 27.12
N THR A 207 -9.59 -16.54 27.77
CA THR A 207 -9.84 -17.98 27.92
C THR A 207 -10.51 -18.22 29.27
N ILE A 208 -11.68 -18.84 29.27
CA ILE A 208 -12.41 -19.28 30.46
C ILE A 208 -12.73 -20.76 30.23
N ASP A 209 -12.37 -21.63 31.17
CA ASP A 209 -12.63 -23.08 31.10
C ASP A 209 -12.20 -23.75 29.78
N GLY A 210 -11.02 -23.37 29.26
CA GLY A 210 -10.46 -23.92 28.02
C GLY A 210 -11.14 -23.42 26.73
N LYS A 211 -12.17 -22.59 26.82
CA LYS A 211 -12.88 -22.00 25.68
C LYS A 211 -12.49 -20.53 25.50
N ARG A 212 -12.45 -20.08 24.25
CA ARG A 212 -12.05 -18.70 23.88
C ARG A 212 -13.29 -17.81 23.73
N TYR A 213 -13.35 -16.73 24.51
CA TYR A 213 -14.45 -15.75 24.52
C TYR A 213 -13.98 -14.38 24.00
N TYR A 214 -14.90 -13.62 23.38
CA TYR A 214 -14.68 -12.24 22.94
C TYR A 214 -15.66 -11.30 23.66
N PRO A 215 -15.22 -10.52 24.67
CA PRO A 215 -16.12 -9.70 25.45
C PRO A 215 -16.82 -8.63 24.59
N ALA A 216 -18.14 -8.52 24.74
CA ALA A 216 -18.89 -7.41 24.17
C ALA A 216 -18.45 -6.11 24.85
N ALA A 217 -18.21 -5.09 24.03
CA ALA A 217 -17.64 -3.85 24.51
C ALA A 217 -18.66 -2.99 25.25
N LYS A 218 -18.23 -2.48 26.41
CA LYS A 218 -18.90 -1.48 27.26
C LYS A 218 -20.05 -2.01 28.13
N SER A 219 -19.70 -2.82 29.11
CA SER A 219 -20.24 -2.66 30.47
C SER A 219 -19.21 -3.20 31.45
N ALA A 220 -18.82 -2.35 32.40
CA ALA A 220 -18.14 -2.82 33.59
C ALA A 220 -19.08 -3.76 34.37
N SER A 221 -18.47 -4.69 35.11
CA SER A 221 -19.00 -5.39 36.29
C SER A 221 -19.98 -6.56 36.20
N VAL A 222 -20.43 -7.10 35.05
CA VAL A 222 -21.19 -8.38 35.08
C VAL A 222 -20.84 -9.28 33.90
N VAL A 223 -20.26 -10.45 34.19
CA VAL A 223 -20.23 -11.60 33.29
C VAL A 223 -21.43 -12.47 33.69
N PRO A 224 -22.48 -12.62 32.87
CA PRO A 224 -23.49 -13.62 33.14
C PRO A 224 -22.84 -14.99 32.95
N VAL A 225 -22.66 -15.69 34.07
CA VAL A 225 -22.53 -17.15 34.04
C VAL A 225 -23.98 -17.64 33.96
N GLU A 226 -24.43 -17.99 32.75
CA GLU A 226 -25.59 -18.87 32.65
C GLU A 226 -25.08 -20.29 32.85
N ALA A 227 -25.38 -20.83 34.03
CA ALA A 227 -25.45 -22.26 34.28
C ALA A 227 -26.79 -22.75 33.74
N ASP A 228 -26.76 -23.46 32.60
CA ASP A 228 -27.19 -24.85 32.41
C ASP A 228 -26.92 -25.29 30.96
#